data_AF-A0ABD3QDM0-F1
#
_entry.id   AF-A0ABD3QDM0-F1
#
_cell.length_a   1.000
_cell.length_b   1.000
_cell.length_c   1.000
_cell.angle_alpha   90.00
_cell.angle_beta   90.00
_cell.angle_gamma   90.00
#
_symmetry.space_group_name_H-M   'P 1'
#
loop_
_entity.id
_entity.type
_entity.pdbx_description
1 polymer ?
#
loop_
_entity_poly.entity_id
_entity_poly.type
_entity_poly.pdbx_seq_one_letter_code
_entity_poly.pdbx_strand_id
1 'polypeptide(L)'
;MKGLRSPTELKSRVATIELATKVIDNEERLRLMLLHEMCHAASWLRWAVTLMKKIKDVEVTTTHDYQISYKFVWACTSTTCNVVIKRHSCSVDPSKHCCGHCKSKLIEIEVPSNNTDKSNLGYTPKVVCKPSDYALFLKEQTPPVQQRLANERNCNTSEILQADVMKECGKLWRSQRVTVAQSRE
;
A
#
# COMPACT_ATOMS: atom_id res chain seq x y z
N MET A 1 41.35 37.73 34.47
CA MET A 1 39.96 38.23 34.52
C MET A 1 39.12 37.36 33.59
N LYS A 2 38.16 36.62 34.15
CA LYS A 2 37.33 35.64 33.44
C LYS A 2 36.33 36.38 32.54
N GLY A 3 36.32 36.08 31.25
CA GLY A 3 35.35 36.62 30.30
C GLY A 3 33.93 36.21 30.67
N LEU A 4 33.03 37.18 30.73
CA LEU A 4 31.59 37.01 30.85
C LEU A 4 31.08 36.11 29.70
N ARG A 5 30.55 34.93 30.03
CA ARG A 5 29.68 34.19 29.10
C ARG A 5 28.28 34.79 29.19
N SER A 6 27.71 35.09 28.03
CA SER A 6 26.36 35.66 27.88
C SER A 6 25.27 34.72 28.44
N PRO A 7 24.05 35.24 28.71
CA PRO A 7 22.94 34.43 29.20
C PRO A 7 22.57 33.35 28.18
N THR A 8 22.89 32.13 28.59
CA THR A 8 22.44 30.82 28.13
C THR A 8 21.25 30.85 27.18
N GLU A 9 21.49 30.58 25.88
CA GLU A 9 20.46 30.00 25.01
C GLU A 9 19.91 28.75 25.70
N LEU A 10 18.68 28.82 26.20
CA LEU A 10 17.92 27.65 26.64
C LEU A 10 17.76 26.74 25.41
N LYS A 11 18.60 25.71 25.29
CA LYS A 11 18.43 24.66 24.28
C LYS A 11 17.10 23.95 24.54
N SER A 12 16.05 24.39 23.86
CA SER A 12 14.78 23.69 23.79
C SER A 12 15.03 22.28 23.26
N ARG A 13 14.61 21.27 24.02
CA ARG A 13 14.66 19.87 23.57
C ARG A 13 13.32 19.58 22.91
N VAL A 14 13.35 19.31 21.62
CA VAL A 14 12.17 18.92 20.83
C VAL A 14 12.31 17.46 20.43
N ALA A 15 11.21 16.71 20.54
CA ALA A 15 11.10 15.35 20.04
C ALA A 15 9.88 15.26 19.12
N THR A 16 10.03 14.58 18.00
CA THR A 16 8.95 14.31 17.03
C THR A 16 8.72 12.82 16.98
N ILE A 17 7.45 12.39 17.03
CA ILE A 17 7.05 10.99 16.91
C ILE A 17 6.35 10.83 15.56
N GLU A 18 6.83 9.90 14.75
CA GLU A 18 6.22 9.53 13.47
C GLU A 18 5.75 8.08 13.54
N LEU A 19 4.48 7.83 13.20
CA LEU A 19 3.90 6.49 13.21
C LEU A 19 3.58 6.03 11.79
N ALA A 20 3.90 4.78 11.48
CA ALA A 20 3.61 4.20 10.18
C ALA A 20 2.14 3.77 10.07
N THR A 21 1.38 4.43 9.19
CA THR A 21 -0.05 4.12 8.93
C THR A 21 -0.31 2.70 8.43
N LYS A 22 0.71 2.04 7.87
CA LYS A 22 0.63 0.64 7.43
C LYS A 22 0.76 -0.37 8.57
N VAL A 23 1.23 0.10 9.72
CA VAL A 23 1.39 -0.70 10.94
C VAL A 23 0.22 -0.46 11.88
N ILE A 24 -0.29 0.78 11.96
CA ILE A 24 -1.47 1.12 12.76
C ILE A 24 -2.75 0.69 12.03
N ASP A 25 -3.35 -0.42 12.44
CA ASP A 25 -4.57 -0.97 11.85
C ASP A 25 -5.81 -0.89 12.76
N ASN A 26 -5.63 -0.59 14.05
CA ASN A 26 -6.72 -0.42 15.01
C ASN A 26 -6.37 0.58 16.13
N GLU A 27 -7.38 0.98 16.90
CA GLU A 27 -7.26 1.99 17.96
C GLU A 27 -6.35 1.54 19.11
N GLU A 28 -6.47 0.29 19.55
CA GLU A 28 -5.65 -0.27 20.62
C GLU A 28 -4.16 -0.25 20.23
N ARG A 29 -3.85 -0.63 19.00
CA ARG A 29 -2.51 -0.59 18.44
C ARG A 29 -1.96 0.83 18.30
N LEU A 30 -2.80 1.80 17.93
CA LEU A 30 -2.43 3.21 17.93
C LEU A 30 -2.01 3.66 19.34
N ARG A 31 -2.83 3.35 20.36
CA ARG A 31 -2.55 3.71 21.75
C ARG A 31 -1.25 3.07 22.23
N LEU A 32 -1.09 1.76 22.03
CA LEU A 32 0.13 1.02 22.40
C LEU A 32 1.39 1.61 21.75
N MET A 33 1.38 1.79 20.42
CA MET A 33 2.56 2.28 19.70
C MET A 33 2.87 3.73 20.03
N LEU A 34 1.86 4.60 20.12
CA LEU A 34 2.08 5.99 20.52
C LEU A 34 2.70 6.07 21.92
N LEU A 35 2.20 5.28 22.88
CA LEU A 35 2.75 5.25 24.24
C LEU A 35 4.19 4.74 24.29
N HIS A 36 4.51 3.72 23.50
CA HIS A 36 5.88 3.22 23.37
C HIS A 36 6.83 4.32 22.86
N GLU A 37 6.48 5.02 21.79
CA GLU A 37 7.29 6.11 21.26
C GLU A 37 7.35 7.32 22.23
N MET A 38 6.26 7.59 22.95
CA MET A 38 6.25 8.58 24.03
C MET A 38 7.16 8.19 25.19
N CYS A 39 7.30 6.90 25.51
CA CYS A 39 8.27 6.41 26.50
C CYS A 39 9.72 6.67 26.06
N HIS A 40 10.04 6.50 24.76
CA HIS A 40 11.35 6.86 24.22
C HIS A 40 11.61 8.37 24.34
N ALA A 41 10.65 9.19 23.90
CA ALA A 41 10.75 10.64 24.00
C ALA A 41 10.86 11.11 25.48
N ALA A 42 10.04 10.55 26.37
CA ALA A 42 10.05 10.87 27.79
C ALA A 42 11.34 10.39 28.46
N SER A 43 11.91 9.25 28.08
CA SER A 43 13.21 8.77 28.60
C SER A 43 14.31 9.77 28.29
N TRP A 44 14.32 10.32 27.07
CA TRP A 44 15.26 11.36 26.69
C TRP A 44 15.08 12.67 27.48
N LEU A 45 13.84 12.95 27.91
CA LEU A 45 13.48 14.06 28.80
C LEU A 45 13.55 13.72 30.30
N ARG A 46 13.98 12.49 30.66
CA ARG A 46 14.02 11.93 32.03
C ARG A 46 12.66 11.84 32.74
N TRP A 47 11.57 11.69 32.00
CA TRP A 47 10.17 11.68 32.50
C TRP A 47 9.45 10.33 32.35
N ALA A 48 10.12 9.29 31.83
CA ALA A 48 9.49 8.00 31.55
C ALA A 48 8.77 7.37 32.75
N VAL A 49 9.35 7.48 33.96
CA VAL A 49 8.74 6.97 35.21
C VAL A 49 7.44 7.71 35.56
N THR A 50 7.35 9.00 35.26
CA THR A 50 6.14 9.80 35.51
C THR A 50 5.04 9.45 34.51
N LEU A 51 5.40 9.21 33.25
CA LEU A 51 4.47 8.80 32.20
C LEU A 51 3.81 7.46 32.55
N MET A 52 4.62 6.45 32.88
CA MET A 52 4.16 5.10 33.21
C MET A 52 3.32 5.05 34.50
N LYS A 53 3.48 5.99 35.43
CA LYS A 53 2.64 6.07 36.64
C LYS A 53 1.23 6.60 36.36
N LYS A 54 1.09 7.45 35.35
CA LYS A 54 -0.15 8.17 35.05
C LYS A 54 -1.08 7.37 34.12
N ILE A 55 -0.49 6.52 33.29
CA ILE A 55 -1.18 5.71 32.29
C ILE A 55 -1.20 4.27 32.80
N LYS A 56 -2.39 3.77 33.14
CA LYS A 56 -2.59 2.47 33.81
C LYS A 56 -3.46 1.50 32.99
N ASP A 57 -4.02 2.01 31.90
CA ASP A 57 -4.97 1.35 31.02
C ASP A 57 -4.30 0.53 29.91
N VAL A 58 -2.99 0.70 29.71
CA VAL A 58 -2.23 0.05 28.64
C VAL A 58 -0.87 -0.40 29.17
N GLU A 59 -0.51 -1.67 28.92
CA GLU A 59 0.81 -2.21 29.22
C GLU A 59 1.75 -1.98 28.03
N VAL A 60 2.76 -1.12 28.22
CA VAL A 60 3.75 -0.81 27.18
C VAL A 60 4.89 -1.81 27.25
N THR A 61 5.08 -2.59 26.18
CA THR A 61 6.22 -3.50 26.02
C THR A 61 7.48 -2.75 25.60
N THR A 62 8.67 -3.32 25.85
CA THR A 62 9.96 -2.74 25.47
C THR A 62 10.37 -3.07 24.04
N THR A 63 9.67 -3.99 23.39
CA THR A 63 9.93 -4.46 22.02
C THR A 63 8.68 -4.32 21.18
N HIS A 64 8.83 -3.88 19.94
CA HIS A 64 7.76 -3.91 18.95
C HIS A 64 7.43 -5.36 18.55
N ASP A 65 6.36 -5.92 19.09
CA ASP A 65 5.90 -7.31 18.83
C ASP A 65 4.78 -7.39 17.79
N TYR A 66 4.61 -6.33 17.01
CA TYR A 66 3.42 -6.16 16.18
C TYR A 66 3.45 -7.03 14.91
N GLN A 67 2.27 -7.54 14.51
CA GLN A 67 2.14 -8.29 13.26
C GLN A 67 1.77 -7.37 12.10
N ILE A 68 2.66 -7.24 11.11
CA ILE A 68 2.39 -6.42 9.91
C ILE A 68 1.57 -7.25 8.90
N SER A 69 0.44 -6.69 8.47
CA SER A 69 -0.35 -7.24 7.36
C SER A 69 0.19 -6.73 6.01
N TYR A 70 0.36 -7.63 5.05
CA TYR A 70 0.88 -7.28 3.72
C TYR A 70 -0.17 -7.57 2.65
N LYS A 71 -0.36 -6.62 1.72
CA LYS A 71 -1.34 -6.77 0.64
C LYS A 71 -0.84 -7.65 -0.50
N PHE A 72 0.47 -7.66 -0.73
CA PHE A 72 1.07 -8.38 -1.85
C PHE A 72 2.18 -9.28 -1.34
N VAL A 73 2.13 -10.54 -1.77
CA VAL A 73 3.07 -11.57 -1.37
C VAL A 73 3.50 -12.36 -2.60
N TRP A 74 4.79 -12.64 -2.71
CA TRP A 74 5.34 -13.48 -3.77
C TRP A 74 6.16 -14.61 -3.19
N ALA A 75 5.97 -15.81 -3.71
CA ALA A 75 6.77 -16.97 -3.37
C ALA A 75 7.73 -17.33 -4.49
N CYS A 76 8.89 -17.84 -4.12
CA CYS A 76 9.78 -18.48 -5.08
C CYS A 76 9.18 -19.79 -5.59
N THR A 77 9.33 -20.04 -6.89
CA THR A 77 8.83 -21.26 -7.53
C THR A 77 9.74 -22.47 -7.33
N SER A 78 10.97 -22.29 -6.83
CA SER A 78 11.91 -23.40 -6.67
C SER A 78 11.54 -24.25 -5.47
N THR A 79 11.45 -25.57 -5.63
CA THR A 79 11.17 -26.53 -4.54
C THR A 79 12.26 -26.55 -3.47
N THR A 80 13.46 -26.09 -3.82
CA THR A 80 14.61 -25.96 -2.91
C THR A 80 14.71 -24.57 -2.28
N CYS A 81 13.81 -23.63 -2.60
CA CYS A 81 13.85 -22.26 -2.09
C CYS A 81 12.50 -21.82 -1.52
N ASN A 82 12.46 -21.61 -0.20
CA ASN A 82 11.25 -21.21 0.52
C ASN A 82 11.17 -19.69 0.76
N VAL A 83 11.80 -18.89 -0.12
CA VAL A 83 11.77 -17.43 0.02
C VAL A 83 10.39 -16.89 -0.31
N VAL A 84 9.83 -16.13 0.64
CA VAL A 84 8.56 -15.41 0.50
C VAL A 84 8.82 -13.92 0.69
N ILE A 85 8.49 -13.13 -0.32
CA ILE A 85 8.63 -11.68 -0.33
C ILE A 85 7.27 -11.06 -0.02
N LYS A 86 7.21 -10.24 1.03
CA LYS A 86 5.98 -9.54 1.44
C LYS A 86 6.15 -8.03 1.25
N ARG A 87 5.19 -7.34 0.62
CA ARG A 87 5.21 -5.89 0.39
C ARG A 87 3.81 -5.27 0.52
N HIS A 88 3.77 -3.96 0.78
CA HIS A 88 2.52 -3.18 0.79
C HIS A 88 2.15 -2.58 -0.57
N SER A 89 3.08 -2.58 -1.53
CA SER A 89 2.86 -2.13 -2.91
C SER A 89 3.09 -3.30 -3.88
N CYS A 90 2.40 -3.28 -5.02
CA CYS A 90 2.61 -4.24 -6.11
C CYS A 90 3.87 -3.84 -6.91
N SER A 91 5.04 -3.93 -6.28
CA SER A 91 6.32 -3.48 -6.85
C SER A 91 7.16 -4.60 -7.44
N VAL A 92 6.77 -5.86 -7.22
CA VAL A 92 7.49 -7.01 -7.75
C VAL A 92 6.78 -7.46 -9.02
N ASP A 93 7.43 -7.27 -10.16
CA ASP A 93 7.01 -7.80 -11.46
C ASP A 93 7.71 -9.15 -11.68
N PRO A 94 6.98 -10.29 -11.61
CA PRO A 94 7.53 -11.63 -11.88
C PRO A 94 8.24 -11.80 -13.22
N SER A 95 7.97 -10.91 -14.19
CA SER A 95 8.56 -10.95 -15.53
C SER A 95 9.98 -10.36 -15.55
N LYS A 96 10.24 -9.42 -14.64
CA LYS A 96 11.51 -8.65 -14.57
C LYS A 96 12.34 -9.03 -13.35
N HIS A 97 11.68 -9.43 -12.27
CA HIS A 97 12.31 -9.71 -10.99
C HIS A 97 12.36 -11.22 -10.73
N CYS A 98 13.48 -11.67 -10.14
CA CYS A 98 13.71 -13.04 -9.74
C CYS A 98 13.99 -13.14 -8.24
N CYS A 99 13.97 -14.36 -7.71
CA CYS A 99 14.34 -14.63 -6.33
C CYS A 99 15.79 -14.19 -6.06
N GLY A 100 16.00 -13.37 -5.03
CA GLY A 100 17.34 -12.91 -4.64
C GLY A 100 18.29 -14.04 -4.27
N HIS A 101 17.76 -15.15 -3.72
CA HIS A 101 18.53 -16.29 -3.23
C HIS A 101 18.91 -17.29 -4.34
N CYS A 102 17.93 -17.84 -5.08
CA CYS A 102 18.17 -18.89 -6.07
C CYS A 102 18.00 -18.44 -7.53
N LYS A 103 17.70 -17.16 -7.79
CA LYS A 103 17.45 -16.58 -9.13
C LYS A 103 16.29 -17.21 -9.92
N SER A 104 15.50 -18.09 -9.32
CA SER A 104 14.29 -18.65 -9.92
C SER A 104 13.16 -17.60 -10.00
N LYS A 105 12.11 -17.92 -10.74
CA LYS A 105 10.92 -17.06 -10.88
C LYS A 105 10.18 -16.91 -9.55
N LEU A 106 9.41 -15.83 -9.48
CA LEU A 106 8.51 -15.52 -8.39
C LEU A 106 7.07 -15.63 -8.90
N ILE A 107 6.14 -16.05 -8.05
CA ILE A 107 4.70 -16.02 -8.35
C ILE A 107 4.00 -15.20 -7.27
N GLU A 108 3.01 -14.39 -7.66
CA GLU A 108 2.14 -13.71 -6.68
C GLU A 108 1.20 -14.74 -6.07
N ILE A 109 1.14 -14.76 -4.74
CA ILE A 109 0.37 -15.72 -3.96
C ILE A 109 -0.68 -14.97 -3.14
N GLU A 110 -1.72 -15.68 -2.71
CA GLU A 110 -2.66 -15.13 -1.75
C GLU A 110 -1.97 -14.85 -0.41
N VAL A 111 -2.39 -13.77 0.26
CA VAL A 111 -1.84 -13.42 1.58
C VAL A 111 -2.27 -14.52 2.55
N PRO A 112 -1.34 -15.26 3.18
CA PRO A 112 -1.73 -16.26 4.15
C PRO A 112 -2.43 -15.56 5.32
N SER A 113 -3.72 -15.84 5.52
CA SER A 113 -4.47 -15.36 6.68
C SER A 113 -3.95 -16.06 7.95
N ASN A 114 -3.94 -15.35 9.07
CA ASN A 114 -3.25 -15.75 10.29
C ASN A 114 -3.88 -16.94 11.06
N ASN A 115 -4.76 -17.76 10.46
CA ASN A 115 -5.44 -18.81 11.22
C ASN A 115 -5.51 -20.23 10.65
N THR A 116 -5.12 -20.51 9.41
CA THR A 116 -5.10 -21.87 8.79
C THR A 116 -4.35 -21.72 7.46
N ASP A 117 -3.34 -22.47 7.01
CA ASP A 117 -2.78 -23.76 7.38
C ASP A 117 -1.26 -23.73 7.10
N LYS A 118 -0.45 -24.18 8.05
CA LYS A 118 0.98 -24.49 7.85
C LYS A 118 1.21 -25.88 7.25
N SER A 119 0.19 -26.49 6.66
CA SER A 119 0.22 -27.86 6.16
C SER A 119 -0.29 -27.94 4.73
N ASN A 120 0.49 -27.41 3.79
CA ASN A 120 0.98 -28.17 2.63
C ASN A 120 1.75 -27.25 1.69
N LEU A 121 2.80 -27.82 1.12
CA LEU A 121 3.80 -27.20 0.27
C LEU A 121 3.23 -26.83 -1.11
N GLY A 122 2.31 -25.88 -1.16
CA GLY A 122 1.67 -25.43 -2.40
C GLY A 122 1.14 -24.02 -2.25
N TYR A 123 1.91 -23.04 -2.70
CA TYR A 123 1.39 -21.67 -2.79
C TYR A 123 0.29 -21.64 -3.86
N THR A 124 -0.91 -21.19 -3.51
CA THR A 124 -1.96 -20.93 -4.50
C THR A 124 -1.61 -19.64 -5.25
N PRO A 125 -1.39 -19.72 -6.58
CA PRO A 125 -1.22 -18.52 -7.38
C PRO A 125 -2.49 -17.70 -7.31
N LYS A 126 -2.36 -16.39 -7.13
CA LYS A 126 -3.51 -15.50 -7.18
C LYS A 126 -4.17 -15.59 -8.56
N VAL A 127 -5.45 -15.96 -8.60
CA VAL A 127 -6.19 -16.15 -9.85
C VAL A 127 -6.20 -14.85 -10.64
N VAL A 128 -5.58 -14.85 -11.82
CA VAL A 128 -5.68 -13.72 -12.76
C VAL A 128 -7.08 -13.75 -13.35
N CYS A 129 -7.94 -12.84 -12.88
CA CYS A 129 -9.28 -12.67 -13.44
C CYS A 129 -9.17 -12.16 -14.88
N LYS A 130 -9.95 -12.75 -15.79
CA LYS A 130 -10.06 -12.25 -17.16
C LYS A 130 -10.60 -10.81 -17.13
N PRO A 131 -10.10 -9.91 -17.98
CA PRO A 131 -10.62 -8.54 -18.05
C PRO A 131 -12.11 -8.57 -18.38
N SER A 132 -12.90 -7.76 -17.67
CA SER A 132 -14.33 -7.57 -17.93
C SER A 132 -14.56 -7.09 -19.36
N ASP A 133 -15.70 -7.42 -19.96
CA ASP A 133 -16.11 -6.92 -21.29
C ASP A 133 -15.99 -5.39 -21.40
N TYR A 134 -16.32 -4.66 -20.33
CA TYR A 134 -16.16 -3.20 -20.30
C TYR A 134 -14.68 -2.78 -20.33
N ALA A 135 -13.78 -3.53 -19.69
CA ALA A 135 -12.36 -3.23 -19.71
C ALA A 135 -11.74 -3.47 -21.10
N LEU A 136 -12.19 -4.51 -21.80
CA LEU A 136 -11.81 -4.76 -23.20
C LEU A 136 -12.33 -3.64 -24.11
N PHE A 137 -13.60 -3.26 -23.94
CA PHE A 137 -14.20 -2.13 -24.65
C PHE A 137 -13.44 -0.82 -24.42
N LEU A 138 -13.10 -0.49 -23.18
CA LEU A 138 -12.31 0.71 -22.88
C LEU A 138 -10.96 0.68 -23.59
N LYS A 139 -10.28 -0.48 -23.63
CA LYS A 139 -9.00 -0.62 -24.34
C LYS A 139 -9.14 -0.32 -25.84
N GLU A 140 -10.24 -0.73 -26.46
CA GLU A 140 -10.50 -0.52 -27.89
C GLU A 140 -10.98 0.91 -28.19
N GLN A 141 -11.84 1.49 -27.34
CA GLN A 141 -12.51 2.76 -27.62
C GLN A 141 -11.80 3.99 -27.07
N THR A 142 -10.87 3.85 -26.12
CA THR A 142 -10.14 5.01 -25.57
C THR A 142 -9.35 5.76 -26.64
N PRO A 143 -8.53 5.12 -27.50
CA PRO A 143 -7.78 5.84 -28.55
C PRO A 143 -8.66 6.62 -29.55
N PRO A 144 -9.73 6.03 -30.17
CA PRO A 144 -10.55 6.77 -31.12
C PRO A 144 -11.36 7.89 -30.45
N VAL A 145 -11.85 7.70 -29.22
CA VAL A 145 -12.55 8.75 -28.47
C VAL A 145 -11.60 9.90 -28.14
N GLN A 146 -10.37 9.61 -27.72
CA GLN A 146 -9.36 10.61 -27.45
C GLN A 146 -9.00 11.40 -28.72
N GLN A 147 -8.86 10.71 -29.86
CA GLN A 147 -8.59 11.37 -31.15
C GLN A 147 -9.78 12.22 -31.63
N ARG A 148 -11.02 11.76 -31.44
CA ARG A 148 -12.22 12.53 -31.77
C ARG A 148 -12.31 13.81 -30.95
N LEU A 149 -12.11 13.72 -29.63
CA LEU A 149 -12.12 14.88 -28.74
C LEU A 149 -10.99 15.87 -29.05
N ALA A 150 -9.81 15.37 -29.42
CA ALA A 150 -8.69 16.18 -29.86
C ALA A 150 -9.03 16.97 -31.14
N ASN A 151 -9.65 16.31 -32.12
CA ASN A 151 -10.09 16.96 -33.35
C ASN A 151 -11.18 18.03 -33.10
N GLU A 152 -12.16 17.75 -32.26
CA GLU A 152 -13.24 18.69 -31.91
C GLU A 152 -12.72 19.95 -31.20
N ARG A 153 -11.70 19.80 -30.36
CA ARG A 153 -11.07 20.91 -29.62
C ARG A 153 -9.89 21.54 -30.36
N ASN A 154 -9.56 21.03 -31.56
CA ASN A 154 -8.40 21.42 -32.35
C ASN A 154 -7.10 21.44 -31.52
N CYS A 155 -6.88 20.39 -30.72
CA CYS A 155 -5.77 20.26 -29.78
C CYS A 155 -5.07 18.90 -29.93
N ASN A 156 -3.95 18.70 -29.22
CA ASN A 156 -3.28 17.40 -29.20
C ASN A 156 -4.06 16.39 -28.33
N THR A 157 -3.89 15.10 -28.61
CA THR A 157 -4.46 14.03 -27.77
C THR A 157 -3.92 14.04 -26.34
N SER A 158 -2.69 14.48 -26.12
CA SER A 158 -2.10 14.61 -24.77
C SER A 158 -2.76 15.70 -23.91
N GLU A 159 -3.44 16.66 -24.54
CA GLU A 159 -4.12 17.78 -23.86
C GLU A 159 -5.55 17.43 -23.46
N ILE A 160 -6.07 16.30 -23.93
CA ILE A 160 -7.39 15.81 -23.55
C ILE A 160 -7.34 15.18 -22.16
N LEU A 161 -8.17 15.69 -21.25
CA LEU A 161 -8.29 15.12 -19.92
C LEU A 161 -8.86 13.70 -19.99
N GLN A 162 -8.21 12.78 -19.30
CA GLN A 162 -8.65 11.39 -19.19
C GLN A 162 -10.10 11.26 -18.67
N ALA A 163 -10.57 12.22 -17.86
CA ALA A 163 -11.95 12.28 -17.39
C ALA A 163 -12.98 12.46 -18.52
N ASP A 164 -12.66 13.30 -19.52
CA ASP A 164 -13.54 13.56 -20.67
C ASP A 164 -13.63 12.31 -21.56
N VAL A 165 -12.51 11.64 -21.79
CA VAL A 165 -12.45 10.36 -22.52
C VAL A 165 -13.31 9.30 -21.83
N MET A 166 -13.18 9.17 -20.50
CA MET A 166 -13.96 8.19 -19.74
C MET A 166 -15.46 8.47 -19.80
N LYS A 167 -15.86 9.75 -19.76
CA LYS A 167 -17.26 10.16 -19.85
C LYS A 167 -17.88 9.77 -21.19
N GLU A 168 -17.17 10.02 -22.29
CA GLU A 168 -17.62 9.65 -23.63
C GLU A 168 -17.62 8.15 -23.87
N CYS A 169 -16.58 7.42 -23.46
CA CYS A 169 -16.56 5.96 -23.50
C CYS A 169 -17.75 5.37 -22.72
N GLY A 170 -18.09 5.94 -21.55
CA GLY A 170 -19.24 5.51 -20.76
C GLY A 170 -20.58 5.73 -21.45
N LYS A 171 -20.73 6.80 -22.24
CA LYS A 171 -21.93 7.03 -23.07
C LYS A 171 -22.03 5.98 -24.18
N LEU A 172 -20.94 5.75 -24.91
CA LEU A 172 -20.88 4.76 -25.99
C LEU A 172 -21.20 3.35 -25.49
N TRP A 173 -20.65 2.96 -24.34
CA TRP A 173 -20.93 1.66 -23.73
C TRP A 173 -22.41 1.48 -23.39
N ARG A 174 -23.07 2.51 -22.83
CA ARG A 174 -24.52 2.46 -22.55
C ARG A 174 -25.34 2.34 -23.82
N SER A 175 -25.03 3.12 -24.85
CA SER A 175 -25.73 3.05 -26.14
C SER A 175 -25.59 1.67 -26.78
N GLN A 176 -24.39 1.08 -26.78
CA GLN A 176 -24.17 -0.23 -27.37
C GLN A 176 -24.94 -1.34 -26.65
N ARG A 177 -25.08 -1.26 -25.33
CA ARG A 177 -25.91 -2.22 -24.57
C ARG A 177 -27.39 -2.11 -24.93
N VAL A 178 -27.90 -0.91 -25.19
CA VAL A 178 -29.28 -0.70 -25.64
C VAL A 178 -29.49 -1.27 -27.04
N THR A 179 -28.57 -1.00 -27.98
CA THR A 179 -28.65 -1.54 -29.35
C THR A 179 -28.59 -3.06 -29.38
N VAL A 180 -27.69 -3.69 -28.61
CA VAL A 180 -27.57 -5.15 -28.55
C VAL A 180 -28.82 -5.80 -27.92
N ALA A 181 -29.51 -5.10 -27.02
CA ALA A 181 -30.77 -5.58 -26.46
C ALA A 181 -31.90 -5.52 -27.49
N GLN A 182 -31.96 -4.46 -28.31
CA GLN A 182 -32.98 -4.28 -29.35
C GLN A 182 -32.79 -5.18 -30.58
N SER A 183 -31.57 -5.63 -30.86
CA SER A 183 -31.28 -6.53 -31.99
C SER A 183 -31.50 -8.02 -31.69
N ARG A 184 -31.94 -8.36 -30.48
CA ARG A 184 -32.18 -9.74 -30.01
C ARG A 184 -33.67 -10.08 -29.88
N GLU A 185 -34.55 -9.15 -30.24
CA GLU A 185 -35.98 -9.33 -30.46
C GLU A 185 -36.26 -9.52 -31.96
#